data_AF-A0A7J3XUX0-F1
#
_entry.id   AF-A0A7J3XUX0-F1
#
_cell.length_a   1.000
_cell.length_b   1.000
_cell.length_c   1.000
_cell.angle_alpha   90.00
_cell.angle_beta   90.00
_cell.angle_gamma   90.00
#
_symmetry.space_group_name_H-M   'P 1'
#
loop_
_entity.id
_entity.type
_entity.pdbx_description
1 polymer ?
#
loop_
_entity_poly.entity_id
_entity_poly.type
_entity_poly.pdbx_seq_one_letter_code
_entity_poly.pdbx_strand_id
1 'polypeptide(L)'
;ELLPSFSSEGWVYSVRVPGGLFHASAKARGGLVRAAVSVRGSIIQAAYITGDFFAYPPTLVNELEARLKGVPLERRAVEAAVEEGLRGGGVMLGVEPSLVAAVVMEAAGKVRFTSLGLTPEEADALIEVLRPAEYVLPRASHVLLPYCAKPLDCELRWSEGCELCGRCSFKEVYEEAWRLGLEPITITSYEHLEETLRSIKEGGGEAWLGSCCEAFYEKHVEDFERLGLPGLIVATEGLTCYDLGLERVAHEGRYEGSSKLRDGLLLKLLRLAASMRLKGPCAKLEVDLGA
;
A
#
# COMPACT_ATOMS: atom_id res chain seq x y z
N GLU A 1 -37.39 7.43 -20.61
CA GLU A 1 -36.80 7.59 -19.27
C GLU A 1 -35.59 6.68 -19.14
N LEU A 2 -34.40 7.25 -18.91
CA LEU A 2 -33.16 6.46 -18.75
C LEU A 2 -32.91 6.04 -17.29
N LEU A 3 -33.74 6.51 -16.36
CA LEU A 3 -33.65 6.22 -14.92
C LEU A 3 -33.57 4.72 -14.60
N PRO A 4 -34.42 3.84 -15.16
CA PRO A 4 -34.32 2.39 -14.91
C PRO A 4 -33.00 1.78 -15.40
N SER A 5 -32.42 2.34 -16.47
CA SER A 5 -31.13 1.91 -17.01
C SER A 5 -30.01 2.34 -16.06
N PHE A 6 -30.01 3.59 -15.61
CA PHE A 6 -28.98 4.14 -14.72
C PHE A 6 -29.05 3.61 -13.28
N SER A 7 -30.21 3.12 -12.83
CA SER A 7 -30.35 2.47 -11.53
C SER A 7 -30.14 0.95 -11.58
N SER A 8 -29.89 0.37 -12.75
CA SER A 8 -29.67 -1.08 -12.88
C SER A 8 -28.31 -1.49 -12.32
N GLU A 9 -28.22 -2.67 -11.71
CA GLU A 9 -26.95 -3.24 -11.28
C GLU A 9 -25.95 -3.37 -12.45
N GLY A 10 -26.46 -3.63 -13.66
CA GLY A 10 -25.64 -3.69 -14.88
C GLY A 10 -24.99 -2.37 -15.24
N TRP A 11 -25.61 -1.23 -14.92
CA TRP A 11 -25.01 0.10 -15.10
C TRP A 11 -24.12 0.48 -13.92
N VAL A 12 -24.63 0.32 -12.68
CA VAL A 12 -23.93 0.68 -11.44
C VAL A 12 -22.61 -0.10 -11.29
N TYR A 13 -22.62 -1.39 -11.66
CA TYR A 13 -21.45 -2.27 -11.60
C TYR A 13 -20.95 -2.65 -12.99
N SER A 14 -21.13 -1.77 -13.99
CA SER A 14 -20.66 -1.99 -15.37
C SER A 14 -19.14 -2.07 -15.45
N VAL A 15 -18.44 -1.36 -14.56
CA VAL A 15 -16.99 -1.40 -14.41
C VAL A 15 -16.66 -2.26 -13.20
N ARG A 16 -16.24 -3.51 -13.44
CA ARG A 16 -15.69 -4.39 -12.41
C ARG A 16 -14.24 -4.68 -12.74
N VAL A 17 -13.39 -4.41 -11.77
CA VAL A 17 -12.01 -4.87 -11.75
C VAL A 17 -12.03 -6.35 -11.34
N PRO A 18 -11.52 -7.28 -12.16
CA PRO A 18 -11.44 -8.69 -11.80
C PRO A 18 -10.62 -8.92 -10.52
N GLY A 19 -10.91 -9.99 -9.77
CA GLY A 19 -10.05 -10.42 -8.65
C GLY A 19 -8.72 -11.01 -9.14
N GLY A 20 -7.71 -11.06 -8.26
CA GLY A 20 -6.38 -11.59 -8.57
C GLY A 20 -5.48 -10.60 -9.33
N LEU A 21 -5.70 -9.31 -9.13
CA LEU A 21 -4.89 -8.21 -9.66
C LEU A 21 -4.08 -7.57 -8.53
N PHE A 22 -2.97 -6.93 -8.88
CA PHE A 22 -2.24 -6.07 -7.98
C PHE A 22 -2.74 -4.63 -8.10
N HIS A 23 -2.86 -3.94 -7.00
CA HIS A 23 -3.42 -2.61 -6.87
C HIS A 23 -2.36 -1.62 -6.38
N ALA A 24 -2.44 -0.40 -6.88
CA ALA A 24 -1.72 0.75 -6.34
C ALA A 24 -2.53 2.02 -6.60
N SER A 25 -2.21 3.06 -5.85
CA SER A 25 -2.87 4.35 -5.97
C SER A 25 -1.89 5.49 -5.71
N ALA A 26 -2.10 6.63 -6.37
CA ALA A 26 -1.37 7.85 -6.10
C ALA A 26 -2.27 9.07 -6.26
N LYS A 27 -2.03 10.07 -5.41
CA LYS A 27 -2.74 11.35 -5.44
C LYS A 27 -2.11 12.28 -6.46
N ALA A 28 -2.91 12.77 -7.39
CA ALA A 28 -2.54 13.82 -8.33
C ALA A 28 -3.24 15.13 -7.96
N ARG A 29 -2.84 16.23 -8.61
CA ARG A 29 -3.59 17.51 -8.51
C ARG A 29 -5.01 17.39 -9.05
N GLY A 30 -5.18 16.51 -10.04
CA GLY A 30 -6.44 16.24 -10.74
C GLY A 30 -7.38 15.26 -10.05
N GLY A 31 -6.94 14.63 -8.95
CA GLY A 31 -7.67 13.53 -8.30
C GLY A 31 -6.76 12.35 -7.96
N LEU A 32 -7.32 11.34 -7.31
CA LEU A 32 -6.73 10.04 -7.05
C LEU A 32 -6.72 9.21 -8.33
N VAL A 33 -5.56 8.64 -8.65
CA VAL A 33 -5.37 7.64 -9.72
C VAL A 33 -5.13 6.29 -9.06
N ARG A 34 -5.84 5.26 -9.50
CA ARG A 34 -5.72 3.87 -9.07
C ARG A 34 -5.43 2.99 -10.27
N ALA A 35 -4.51 2.06 -10.14
CA ALA A 35 -4.29 1.01 -11.12
C ALA A 35 -4.55 -0.36 -10.51
N ALA A 36 -5.22 -1.23 -11.26
CA ALA A 36 -5.29 -2.66 -10.99
C ALA A 36 -4.66 -3.41 -12.16
N VAL A 37 -3.60 -4.18 -11.92
CA VAL A 37 -2.76 -4.74 -12.99
C VAL A 37 -2.60 -6.24 -12.82
N SER A 38 -2.82 -6.97 -13.92
CA SER A 38 -2.52 -8.40 -14.03
C SER A 38 -1.16 -8.57 -14.69
N VAL A 39 -0.30 -9.40 -14.11
CA VAL A 39 1.02 -9.68 -14.65
C VAL A 39 1.21 -11.18 -14.81
N ARG A 40 1.82 -11.58 -15.93
CA ARG A 40 2.28 -12.95 -16.16
C ARG A 40 3.76 -12.92 -16.52
N GLY A 41 4.60 -13.47 -15.65
CA GLY A 41 6.05 -13.30 -15.75
C GLY A 41 6.40 -11.82 -15.57
N SER A 42 6.98 -11.21 -16.59
CA SER A 42 7.32 -9.78 -16.63
C SER A 42 6.49 -9.01 -17.66
N ILE A 43 5.30 -9.50 -18.02
CA ILE A 43 4.44 -8.89 -19.05
C ILE A 43 3.06 -8.54 -18.47
N ILE A 44 2.63 -7.29 -18.66
CA ILE A 44 1.29 -6.82 -18.31
C ILE A 44 0.25 -7.55 -19.17
N GLN A 45 -0.68 -8.26 -18.56
CA GLN A 45 -1.78 -8.95 -19.26
C GLN A 45 -3.03 -8.08 -19.39
N ALA A 46 -3.26 -7.24 -18.39
CA ALA A 46 -4.33 -6.26 -18.32
C ALA A 46 -3.95 -5.18 -17.32
N ALA A 47 -4.35 -3.94 -17.57
CA ALA A 47 -4.30 -2.85 -16.61
C ALA A 47 -5.69 -2.18 -16.62
N TYR A 48 -6.16 -1.79 -15.45
CA TYR A 48 -7.37 -1.02 -15.25
C TYR A 48 -7.00 0.26 -14.53
N ILE A 49 -7.31 1.41 -15.12
CA ILE A 49 -6.99 2.72 -14.55
C ILE A 49 -8.30 3.36 -14.13
N THR A 50 -8.45 3.59 -12.82
CA THR A 50 -9.68 4.13 -12.22
C THR A 50 -9.33 5.27 -11.27
N GLY A 51 -10.32 6.04 -10.84
CA GLY A 51 -10.07 7.20 -10.00
C GLY A 51 -11.19 8.24 -10.08
N ASP A 52 -10.97 9.38 -9.46
CA ASP A 52 -11.87 10.55 -9.49
C ASP A 52 -11.30 11.71 -10.36
N PHE A 53 -10.37 11.39 -11.26
CA PHE A 53 -9.81 12.34 -12.23
C PHE A 53 -10.73 12.55 -13.44
N PHE A 54 -10.53 13.65 -14.15
CA PHE A 54 -11.21 13.94 -15.41
C PHE A 54 -10.32 13.60 -16.60
N ALA A 55 -10.83 12.81 -17.53
CA ALA A 55 -10.14 12.42 -18.76
C ALA A 55 -10.97 12.76 -20.02
N TYR A 56 -10.30 13.25 -21.06
CA TYR A 56 -10.91 13.53 -22.36
C TYR A 56 -9.99 13.05 -23.49
N PRO A 57 -10.49 12.38 -24.55
CA PRO A 57 -11.88 11.97 -24.75
C PRO A 57 -12.33 10.90 -23.75
N PRO A 58 -13.65 10.60 -23.63
CA PRO A 58 -14.14 9.56 -22.73
C PRO A 58 -13.54 8.16 -22.98
N THR A 59 -12.97 7.92 -24.16
CA THR A 59 -12.29 6.67 -24.52
C THR A 59 -10.84 6.59 -24.05
N LEU A 60 -10.25 7.71 -23.60
CA LEU A 60 -8.82 7.82 -23.30
C LEU A 60 -8.33 6.76 -22.31
N VAL A 61 -9.08 6.54 -21.24
CA VAL A 61 -8.73 5.54 -20.21
C VAL A 61 -8.66 4.14 -20.84
N ASN A 62 -9.68 3.75 -21.60
CA ASN A 62 -9.71 2.46 -22.29
C ASN A 62 -8.57 2.31 -23.31
N GLU A 63 -8.21 3.40 -23.99
CA GLU A 63 -7.09 3.42 -24.94
C GLU A 63 -5.74 3.24 -24.23
N LEU A 64 -5.54 3.86 -23.06
CA LEU A 64 -4.36 3.65 -22.22
C LEU A 64 -4.28 2.21 -21.71
N GLU A 65 -5.37 1.68 -21.18
CA GLU A 65 -5.46 0.28 -20.71
C GLU A 65 -5.15 -0.72 -21.84
N ALA A 66 -5.69 -0.49 -23.03
CA ALA A 66 -5.43 -1.33 -24.20
C ALA A 66 -3.96 -1.29 -24.64
N ARG A 67 -3.30 -0.13 -24.54
CA ARG A 67 -1.89 0.05 -24.88
C ARG A 67 -0.94 -0.58 -23.87
N LEU A 68 -1.32 -0.59 -22.59
CA LEU A 68 -0.52 -1.23 -21.54
C LEU A 68 -0.52 -2.75 -21.64
N LYS A 69 -1.50 -3.35 -22.33
CA LYS A 69 -1.55 -4.79 -22.54
C LYS A 69 -0.38 -5.27 -23.41
N GLY A 70 0.35 -6.24 -22.90
CA GLY A 70 1.52 -6.82 -23.57
C GLY A 70 2.82 -6.05 -23.34
N VAL A 71 2.77 -4.94 -22.60
CA VAL A 71 3.97 -4.14 -22.28
C VAL A 71 4.81 -4.89 -21.24
N PRO A 72 6.15 -4.96 -21.43
CA PRO A 72 7.03 -5.53 -20.43
C PRO A 72 7.07 -4.66 -19.18
N LEU A 73 7.28 -5.28 -18.03
CA LEU A 73 7.43 -4.65 -16.73
C LEU A 73 8.80 -3.94 -16.62
N GLU A 74 8.99 -2.93 -17.45
CA GLU A 74 10.16 -2.09 -17.55
C GLU A 74 9.69 -0.64 -17.53
N ARG A 75 10.28 0.19 -16.65
CA ARG A 75 9.87 1.58 -16.44
C ARG A 75 9.71 2.35 -17.75
N ARG A 76 10.74 2.33 -18.60
CA ARG A 76 10.75 3.04 -19.88
C ARG A 76 9.67 2.56 -20.84
N ALA A 77 9.39 1.25 -20.86
CA ALA A 77 8.38 0.69 -21.74
C ALA A 77 6.97 1.10 -21.29
N VAL A 78 6.70 1.09 -19.99
CA VAL A 78 5.41 1.55 -19.43
C VAL A 78 5.23 3.05 -19.60
N GLU A 79 6.25 3.86 -19.29
CA GLU A 79 6.24 5.31 -19.53
C GLU A 79 5.97 5.63 -21.01
N ALA A 80 6.68 4.99 -21.93
CA ALA A 80 6.48 5.19 -23.36
C ALA A 80 5.05 4.81 -23.81
N ALA A 81 4.49 3.70 -23.30
CA ALA A 81 3.13 3.28 -23.62
C ALA A 81 2.07 4.29 -23.17
N VAL A 82 2.24 4.84 -21.96
CA VAL A 82 1.34 5.87 -21.41
C VAL A 82 1.47 7.18 -22.19
N GLU A 83 2.70 7.65 -22.41
CA GLU A 83 2.95 8.87 -23.18
C GLU A 83 2.38 8.78 -24.60
N GLU A 84 2.60 7.66 -25.28
CA GLU A 84 2.08 7.46 -26.64
C GLU A 84 0.54 7.45 -26.67
N GLY A 85 -0.11 6.90 -25.64
CA GLY A 85 -1.56 6.96 -25.50
C GLY A 85 -2.11 8.39 -25.36
N LEU A 86 -1.32 9.33 -24.84
CA LEU A 86 -1.72 10.72 -24.65
C LEU A 86 -1.34 11.64 -25.83
N ARG A 87 -0.43 11.22 -26.73
CA ARG A 87 0.01 12.03 -27.89
C ARG A 87 -1.10 12.43 -28.86
N GLY A 88 -2.25 11.75 -28.84
CA GLY A 88 -3.41 12.03 -29.71
C GLY A 88 -4.29 13.22 -29.32
N GLY A 89 -3.84 14.08 -28.39
CA GLY A 89 -4.65 15.16 -27.81
C GLY A 89 -5.55 14.71 -26.65
N GLY A 90 -5.34 13.49 -26.16
CA GLY A 90 -5.93 13.01 -24.92
C GLY A 90 -5.34 13.77 -23.73
N VAL A 91 -6.18 14.14 -22.78
CA VAL A 91 -5.78 14.86 -21.57
C VAL A 91 -6.42 14.24 -20.34
N MET A 92 -5.61 14.06 -19.30
CA MET A 92 -6.08 13.80 -17.94
C MET A 92 -5.81 15.06 -17.11
N LEU A 93 -6.86 15.79 -16.74
CA LEU A 93 -6.72 17.12 -16.13
C LEU A 93 -6.05 17.01 -14.77
N GLY A 94 -4.87 17.63 -14.61
CA GLY A 94 -4.12 17.62 -13.35
C GLY A 94 -3.45 16.29 -13.00
N VAL A 95 -3.37 15.36 -13.96
CA VAL A 95 -2.68 14.07 -13.82
C VAL A 95 -1.54 14.02 -14.82
N GLU A 96 -0.32 13.91 -14.32
CA GLU A 96 0.87 13.78 -15.18
C GLU A 96 0.98 12.36 -15.76
N PRO A 97 1.41 12.19 -17.02
CA PRO A 97 1.59 10.86 -17.63
C PRO A 97 2.54 9.96 -16.82
N SER A 98 3.61 10.55 -16.28
CA SER A 98 4.59 9.85 -15.46
C SER A 98 3.99 9.30 -14.17
N LEU A 99 3.00 9.99 -13.58
CA LEU A 99 2.28 9.49 -12.41
C LEU A 99 1.44 8.27 -12.76
N VAL A 100 0.73 8.28 -13.90
CA VAL A 100 -0.03 7.11 -14.36
C VAL A 100 0.89 5.91 -14.58
N ALA A 101 2.03 6.13 -15.24
CA ALA A 101 3.03 5.10 -15.46
C ALA A 101 3.60 4.57 -14.12
N ALA A 102 3.88 5.45 -13.16
CA ALA A 102 4.36 5.08 -11.84
C ALA A 102 3.37 4.22 -11.07
N VAL A 103 2.07 4.57 -11.04
CA VAL A 103 1.03 3.78 -10.36
C VAL A 103 0.85 2.41 -11.01
N VAL A 104 0.90 2.33 -12.34
CA VAL A 104 0.86 1.05 -13.06
C VAL A 104 2.09 0.20 -12.73
N MET A 105 3.27 0.79 -12.72
CA MET A 105 4.52 0.10 -12.37
C MET A 105 4.53 -0.36 -10.91
N GLU A 106 4.02 0.44 -9.98
CA GLU A 106 3.92 0.11 -8.57
C GLU A 106 3.01 -1.10 -8.37
N ALA A 107 1.79 -1.06 -8.91
CA ALA A 107 0.84 -2.17 -8.88
C ALA A 107 1.47 -3.44 -9.48
N ALA A 108 1.90 -3.37 -10.74
CA ALA A 108 2.47 -4.52 -11.45
C ALA A 108 3.73 -5.06 -10.77
N GLY A 109 4.54 -4.17 -10.20
CA GLY A 109 5.77 -4.48 -9.49
C GLY A 109 5.58 -5.36 -8.25
N LYS A 110 4.39 -5.36 -7.64
CA LYS A 110 4.07 -6.22 -6.49
C LYS A 110 4.20 -7.72 -6.81
N VAL A 111 4.12 -8.10 -8.09
CA VAL A 111 4.36 -9.49 -8.54
C VAL A 111 5.70 -10.04 -8.04
N ARG A 112 6.72 -9.19 -7.85
CA ARG A 112 8.04 -9.62 -7.38
C ARG A 112 8.00 -10.23 -5.98
N PHE A 113 7.05 -9.85 -5.13
CA PHE A 113 6.92 -10.41 -3.79
C PHE A 113 6.53 -11.88 -3.81
N THR A 114 5.97 -12.38 -4.91
CA THR A 114 5.72 -13.82 -5.08
C THR A 114 7.01 -14.64 -5.09
N SER A 115 8.13 -14.04 -5.55
CA SER A 115 9.46 -14.67 -5.47
C SER A 115 9.98 -14.78 -4.03
N LEU A 116 9.44 -14.00 -3.10
CA LEU A 116 9.69 -14.10 -1.66
C LEU A 116 8.77 -15.12 -0.97
N GLY A 117 7.98 -15.87 -1.75
CA GLY A 117 7.05 -16.88 -1.25
C GLY A 117 5.71 -16.31 -0.77
N LEU A 118 5.38 -15.05 -1.09
CA LEU A 118 4.06 -14.48 -0.84
C LEU A 118 3.05 -14.95 -1.89
N THR A 119 1.80 -15.12 -1.49
CA THR A 119 0.67 -15.25 -2.43
C THR A 119 0.41 -13.93 -3.15
N PRO A 120 -0.25 -13.92 -4.32
CA PRO A 120 -0.65 -12.68 -4.97
C PRO A 120 -1.45 -11.75 -4.05
N GLU A 121 -2.37 -12.30 -3.25
CA GLU A 121 -3.20 -11.54 -2.31
C GLU A 121 -2.37 -10.94 -1.17
N GLU A 122 -1.40 -11.68 -0.64
CA GLU A 122 -0.47 -11.17 0.37
C GLU A 122 0.43 -10.06 -0.19
N ALA A 123 0.94 -10.26 -1.41
CA ALA A 123 1.79 -9.31 -2.11
C ALA A 123 1.04 -8.00 -2.42
N ASP A 124 -0.23 -8.11 -2.81
CA ASP A 124 -1.09 -6.97 -3.09
C ASP A 124 -1.31 -6.08 -1.86
N ALA A 125 -1.38 -6.68 -0.67
CA ALA A 125 -1.57 -5.97 0.59
C ALA A 125 -0.32 -5.21 1.08
N LEU A 126 0.80 -5.23 0.34
CA LEU A 126 2.02 -4.54 0.74
C LEU A 126 2.09 -3.12 0.15
N ILE A 127 2.53 -2.18 0.97
CA ILE A 127 2.82 -0.80 0.59
C ILE A 127 4.25 -0.49 1.00
N GLU A 128 5.06 -0.06 0.03
CA GLU A 128 6.45 0.32 0.25
C GLU A 128 6.56 1.82 0.48
N VAL A 129 7.24 2.20 1.56
CA VAL A 129 7.40 3.58 1.98
C VAL A 129 8.85 3.97 1.72
N LEU A 130 9.07 4.87 0.76
CA LEU A 130 10.36 5.44 0.32
C LEU A 130 11.38 4.48 -0.32
N ARG A 131 11.41 3.21 0.09
CA ARG A 131 12.39 2.22 -0.38
C ARG A 131 11.75 0.84 -0.57
N PRO A 132 12.28 0.02 -1.48
CA PRO A 132 11.78 -1.33 -1.69
C PRO A 132 11.90 -2.22 -0.44
N ALA A 133 11.07 -3.25 -0.34
CA ALA A 133 11.05 -4.22 0.74
C ALA A 133 12.41 -4.90 0.92
N GLU A 134 13.16 -5.11 -0.16
CA GLU A 134 14.52 -5.68 -0.12
C GLU A 134 15.51 -4.80 0.64
N TYR A 135 15.27 -3.48 0.66
CA TYR A 135 16.01 -2.55 1.52
C TYR A 135 15.48 -2.61 2.96
N VAL A 136 14.16 -2.58 3.14
CA VAL A 136 13.48 -2.43 4.43
C VAL A 136 13.57 -3.69 5.30
N LEU A 137 13.24 -4.86 4.77
CA LEU A 137 13.18 -6.13 5.51
C LEU A 137 14.47 -6.43 6.31
N PRO A 138 15.69 -6.36 5.73
CA PRO A 138 16.90 -6.61 6.49
C PRO A 138 17.28 -5.47 7.45
N ARG A 139 16.67 -4.28 7.35
CA ARG A 139 17.05 -3.09 8.14
C ARG A 139 16.03 -2.69 9.20
N ALA A 140 14.83 -3.25 9.14
CA ALA A 140 13.76 -2.87 10.04
C ALA A 140 14.15 -3.13 11.50
N SER A 141 13.99 -2.15 12.37
CA SER A 141 14.24 -2.32 13.81
C SER A 141 12.95 -2.34 14.63
N HIS A 142 11.84 -1.86 14.07
CA HIS A 142 10.57 -1.68 14.77
C HIS A 142 9.41 -2.30 14.01
N VAL A 143 8.34 -2.62 14.75
CA VAL A 143 7.03 -3.05 14.23
C VAL A 143 5.95 -2.12 14.74
N LEU A 144 5.38 -1.29 13.87
CA LEU A 144 4.39 -0.29 14.24
C LEU A 144 2.98 -0.80 13.92
N LEU A 145 2.15 -1.02 14.95
CA LEU A 145 0.79 -1.51 14.80
C LEU A 145 -0.24 -0.44 15.19
N PRO A 146 -1.38 -0.32 14.48
CA PRO A 146 -2.32 0.75 14.74
C PRO A 146 -3.29 0.37 15.86
N TYR A 147 -3.55 1.29 16.80
CA TYR A 147 -4.51 1.09 17.89
C TYR A 147 -5.88 0.60 17.41
N CYS A 148 -6.30 1.04 16.22
CA CYS A 148 -7.62 0.78 15.68
C CYS A 148 -7.86 -0.71 15.39
N ALA A 149 -6.79 -1.49 15.28
CA ALA A 149 -6.88 -2.93 15.07
C ALA A 149 -6.97 -3.76 16.36
N LYS A 150 -6.89 -3.13 17.53
CA LYS A 150 -7.25 -3.79 18.79
C LYS A 150 -8.79 -3.92 18.89
N PRO A 151 -9.31 -4.78 19.77
CA PRO A 151 -10.73 -4.76 20.13
C PRO A 151 -11.16 -3.42 20.73
N LEU A 152 -12.46 -3.09 20.65
CA LEU A 152 -13.01 -1.85 21.21
C LEU A 152 -13.02 -1.84 22.75
N ASP A 153 -13.18 -3.01 23.34
CA ASP A 153 -13.16 -3.26 24.78
C ASP A 153 -11.74 -3.50 25.33
N CYS A 154 -10.70 -3.30 24.51
CA CYS A 154 -9.32 -3.44 24.95
C CYS A 154 -8.89 -2.23 25.79
N GLU A 155 -8.60 -2.44 27.07
CA GLU A 155 -8.13 -1.39 28.00
C GLU A 155 -6.80 -0.75 27.53
N LEU A 156 -5.98 -1.52 26.79
CA LEU A 156 -4.71 -1.06 26.21
C LEU A 156 -4.86 -0.56 24.77
N ARG A 157 -6.07 -0.22 24.33
CA ARG A 157 -6.30 0.34 22.98
C ARG A 157 -5.46 1.60 22.77
N TRP A 158 -5.40 2.46 23.78
CA TRP A 158 -4.73 3.76 23.73
C TRP A 158 -3.36 3.76 24.42
N SER A 159 -2.74 2.60 24.55
CA SER A 159 -1.41 2.43 25.11
C SER A 159 -0.45 1.93 24.04
N GLU A 160 0.81 2.37 24.11
CA GLU A 160 1.87 1.91 23.20
C GLU A 160 2.18 0.41 23.37
N GLY A 161 1.97 -0.09 24.60
CA GLY A 161 2.29 -1.46 24.99
C GLY A 161 1.16 -2.47 24.79
N CYS A 162 1.48 -3.73 25.03
CA CYS A 162 0.53 -4.82 25.12
C CYS A 162 0.92 -5.75 26.27
N GLU A 163 -0.04 -6.10 27.14
CA GLU A 163 0.15 -7.09 28.21
C GLU A 163 0.09 -8.54 27.71
N LEU A 164 -0.02 -8.76 26.39
CA LEU A 164 -0.04 -10.09 25.77
C LEU A 164 -1.13 -11.04 26.32
N CYS A 165 -2.31 -10.48 26.64
CA CYS A 165 -3.43 -11.23 27.24
C CYS A 165 -4.00 -12.36 26.36
N GLY A 166 -3.62 -12.42 25.07
CA GLY A 166 -4.03 -13.46 24.12
C GLY A 166 -5.45 -13.31 23.57
N ARG A 167 -6.09 -12.15 23.76
CA ARG A 167 -7.45 -11.89 23.29
C ARG A 167 -7.51 -11.33 21.85
N CYS A 168 -6.38 -10.96 21.26
CA CYS A 168 -6.30 -10.45 19.90
C CYS A 168 -4.91 -10.71 19.29
N SER A 169 -4.80 -10.52 17.97
CA SER A 169 -3.61 -10.81 17.16
C SER A 169 -2.35 -10.02 17.54
N PHE A 170 -2.48 -8.99 18.37
CA PHE A 170 -1.32 -8.22 18.84
C PHE A 170 -0.35 -9.09 19.62
N LYS A 171 -0.85 -10.07 20.39
CA LYS A 171 0.01 -10.94 21.19
C LYS A 171 1.02 -11.65 20.30
N GLU A 172 0.54 -12.34 19.28
CA GLU A 172 1.37 -13.17 18.41
C GLU A 172 2.40 -12.32 17.65
N VAL A 173 1.98 -11.14 17.17
CA VAL A 173 2.88 -10.23 16.44
C VAL A 173 3.94 -9.63 17.37
N TYR A 174 3.57 -9.23 18.60
CA TYR A 174 4.51 -8.69 19.58
C TYR A 174 5.54 -9.75 20.02
N GLU A 175 5.07 -10.95 20.39
CA GLU A 175 5.95 -12.05 20.80
C GLU A 175 6.94 -12.40 19.68
N GLU A 176 6.47 -12.46 18.44
CA GLU A 176 7.34 -12.73 17.29
C GLU A 176 8.34 -11.60 17.02
N ALA A 177 7.90 -10.34 17.11
CA ALA A 177 8.78 -9.18 16.93
C ALA A 177 9.93 -9.21 17.94
N TRP A 178 9.64 -9.33 19.24
CA TRP A 178 10.65 -9.41 20.29
C TRP A 178 11.57 -10.62 20.11
N ARG A 179 11.01 -11.80 19.79
CA ARG A 179 11.80 -13.01 19.54
C ARG A 179 12.83 -12.82 18.41
N LEU A 180 12.51 -11.96 17.44
CA LEU A 180 13.36 -11.65 16.29
C LEU A 180 14.16 -10.34 16.46
N GLY A 181 14.12 -9.73 17.65
CA GLY A 181 14.86 -8.52 17.98
C GLY A 181 14.34 -7.25 17.31
N LEU A 182 13.06 -7.20 16.95
CA LEU A 182 12.37 -5.96 16.58
C LEU A 182 11.57 -5.45 17.77
N GLU A 183 11.45 -4.13 17.91
CA GLU A 183 10.64 -3.49 18.95
C GLU A 183 9.21 -3.21 18.43
N PRO A 184 8.17 -3.89 18.96
CA PRO A 184 6.78 -3.63 18.60
C PRO A 184 6.19 -2.46 19.39
N ILE A 185 5.55 -1.52 18.68
CA ILE A 185 4.92 -0.33 19.27
C ILE A 185 3.49 -0.20 18.72
N THR A 186 2.53 0.05 19.61
CA THR A 186 1.17 0.43 19.21
C THR A 186 1.14 1.94 18.98
N ILE A 187 0.86 2.34 17.75
CA ILE A 187 0.61 3.72 17.36
C ILE A 187 -0.81 4.10 17.76
N THR A 188 -0.96 5.18 18.53
CA THR A 188 -2.22 5.59 19.18
C THR A 188 -2.87 6.83 18.56
N SER A 189 -2.11 7.61 17.79
CA SER A 189 -2.61 8.71 16.97
C SER A 189 -1.64 8.97 15.80
N TYR A 190 -2.01 9.90 14.92
CA TYR A 190 -1.11 10.35 13.85
C TYR A 190 0.11 11.10 14.40
N GLU A 191 -0.08 11.95 15.40
CA GLU A 191 0.99 12.69 16.06
C GLU A 191 1.98 11.74 16.72
N HIS A 192 1.46 10.71 17.41
CA HIS A 192 2.31 9.67 17.97
C HIS A 192 3.10 8.95 16.87
N LEU A 193 2.51 8.63 15.71
CA LEU A 193 3.26 8.06 14.58
C LEU A 193 4.44 8.95 14.16
N GLU A 194 4.21 10.25 13.98
CA GLU A 194 5.28 11.17 13.59
C GLU A 194 6.41 11.20 14.63
N GLU A 195 6.05 11.29 15.91
CA GLU A 195 7.00 11.29 17.03
C GLU A 195 7.80 9.99 17.10
N THR A 196 7.14 8.84 16.98
CA THR A 196 7.79 7.52 16.95
C THR A 196 8.76 7.42 15.78
N LEU A 197 8.34 7.78 14.56
CA LEU A 197 9.21 7.68 13.37
C LEU A 197 10.43 8.62 13.46
N ARG A 198 10.27 9.83 14.01
CA ARG A 198 11.40 10.74 14.29
C ARG A 198 12.34 10.12 15.33
N SER A 199 11.81 9.61 16.43
CA SER A 199 12.60 9.00 17.50
C SER A 199 13.40 7.80 17.00
N ILE A 200 12.78 6.91 16.20
CA ILE A 200 13.46 5.77 15.58
C ILE A 200 14.62 6.25 14.70
N LYS A 201 14.39 7.26 13.86
CA LYS A 201 15.39 7.81 12.95
C LYS A 201 16.55 8.47 13.70
N GLU A 202 16.26 9.28 14.72
CA GLU A 202 17.25 9.93 15.59
C GLU A 202 18.06 8.92 16.40
N GLY A 203 17.44 7.80 16.79
CA GLY A 203 18.10 6.65 17.40
C GLY A 203 18.96 5.82 16.44
N GLY A 204 19.07 6.21 15.16
CA GLY A 204 19.86 5.51 14.15
C GLY A 204 19.13 4.35 13.46
N GLY A 205 17.81 4.22 13.64
CA GLY A 205 17.00 3.25 12.92
C GLY A 205 16.96 3.53 11.42
N GLU A 206 17.14 2.49 10.61
CA GLU A 206 17.22 2.60 9.15
C GLU A 206 15.88 2.30 8.46
N ALA A 207 15.01 1.50 9.08
CA ALA A 207 13.69 1.17 8.55
C ALA A 207 12.73 0.63 9.63
N TRP A 208 11.45 0.46 9.28
CA TRP A 208 10.41 -0.14 10.12
C TRP A 208 9.46 -1.04 9.32
N LEU A 209 8.81 -1.98 10.01
CA LEU A 209 7.64 -2.71 9.49
C LEU A 209 6.40 -2.19 10.20
N GLY A 210 5.23 -2.26 9.56
CA GLY A 210 4.02 -1.93 10.28
C GLY A 210 2.74 -2.24 9.53
N SER A 211 1.64 -1.68 10.03
CA SER A 211 0.32 -1.87 9.44
C SER A 211 -0.52 -0.61 9.59
N CYS A 212 -1.26 -0.25 8.55
CA CYS A 212 -2.29 0.77 8.55
C CYS A 212 -3.26 0.48 7.40
N CYS A 213 -4.34 1.24 7.26
CA CYS A 213 -5.18 1.12 6.06
C CYS A 213 -4.63 1.94 4.89
N GLU A 214 -4.98 1.54 3.67
CA GLU A 214 -4.57 2.24 2.44
C GLU A 214 -5.01 3.72 2.47
N ALA A 215 -6.25 3.99 2.89
CA ALA A 215 -6.75 5.37 2.97
C ALA A 215 -5.94 6.25 3.94
N PHE A 216 -5.43 5.69 5.04
CA PHE A 216 -4.51 6.42 5.93
C PHE A 216 -3.19 6.72 5.23
N TYR A 217 -2.61 5.71 4.56
CA TYR A 217 -1.37 5.91 3.81
C TYR A 217 -1.54 6.96 2.71
N GLU A 218 -2.57 6.85 1.86
CA GLU A 218 -2.87 7.77 0.76
C GLU A 218 -2.96 9.25 1.22
N LYS A 219 -3.53 9.48 2.41
CA LYS A 219 -3.65 10.83 2.97
C LYS A 219 -2.31 11.39 3.48
N HIS A 220 -1.43 10.52 3.95
CA HIS A 220 -0.22 10.88 4.68
C HIS A 220 1.07 10.57 3.90
N VAL A 221 0.99 10.31 2.58
CA VAL A 221 2.17 10.04 1.73
C VAL A 221 3.22 11.13 1.86
N GLU A 222 2.82 12.41 1.72
CA GLU A 222 3.71 13.57 1.84
C GLU A 222 4.35 13.67 3.24
N ASP A 223 3.64 13.19 4.27
CA ASP A 223 4.15 13.15 5.64
C ASP A 223 5.23 12.08 5.82
N PHE A 224 5.03 10.88 5.26
CA PHE A 224 6.07 9.84 5.24
C PHE A 224 7.31 10.28 4.45
N GLU A 225 7.13 10.95 3.32
CA GLU A 225 8.23 11.55 2.54
C GLU A 225 9.01 12.58 3.37
N ARG A 226 8.30 13.48 4.06
CA ARG A 226 8.90 14.49 4.94
C ARG A 226 9.68 13.87 6.10
N LEU A 227 9.14 12.83 6.74
CA LEU A 227 9.80 12.12 7.85
C LEU A 227 11.02 11.34 7.36
N GLY A 228 10.97 10.81 6.14
CA GLY A 228 12.13 10.25 5.46
C GLY A 228 12.69 8.98 6.11
N LEU A 229 11.85 8.19 6.79
CA LEU A 229 12.23 6.90 7.37
C LEU A 229 11.58 5.75 6.56
N PRO A 230 12.37 4.94 5.83
CA PRO A 230 11.84 3.84 5.02
C PRO A 230 11.01 2.83 5.80
N GLY A 231 9.95 2.33 5.17
CA GLY A 231 9.01 1.42 5.83
C GLY A 231 8.37 0.42 4.87
N LEU A 232 7.82 -0.65 5.42
CA LEU A 232 6.97 -1.60 4.70
C LEU A 232 5.71 -1.81 5.51
N ILE A 233 4.58 -1.46 4.90
CA ILE A 233 3.26 -1.51 5.52
C ILE A 233 2.51 -2.71 4.99
N VAL A 234 1.82 -3.41 5.89
CA VAL A 234 0.78 -4.38 5.57
C VAL A 234 -0.58 -3.71 5.72
N ALA A 235 -1.31 -3.57 4.61
CA ALA A 235 -2.63 -2.97 4.59
C ALA A 235 -3.62 -3.76 5.46
N THR A 236 -4.30 -3.08 6.37
CA THR A 236 -5.37 -3.68 7.18
C THR A 236 -6.60 -4.02 6.35
N GLU A 237 -7.39 -4.98 6.80
CA GLU A 237 -8.66 -5.37 6.18
C GLU A 237 -9.85 -4.69 6.88
N GLY A 238 -10.98 -4.55 6.18
CA GLY A 238 -12.26 -4.11 6.74
C GLY A 238 -12.52 -2.61 6.59
N LEU A 239 -13.64 -2.16 7.15
CA LEU A 239 -14.08 -0.76 7.09
C LEU A 239 -13.13 0.12 7.91
N THR A 240 -12.64 1.18 7.29
CA THR A 240 -11.74 2.15 7.88
C THR A 240 -12.49 3.38 8.38
N CYS A 241 -11.82 4.27 9.13
CA CYS A 241 -12.41 5.53 9.56
C CYS A 241 -12.76 6.45 8.39
N TYR A 242 -12.03 6.32 7.29
CA TYR A 242 -12.24 7.04 6.04
C TYR A 242 -13.48 6.52 5.30
N ASP A 243 -13.67 5.19 5.26
CA ASP A 243 -14.87 4.60 4.62
C ASP A 243 -16.17 5.02 5.33
N LEU A 244 -16.07 5.38 6.62
CA LEU A 244 -17.20 5.75 7.46
C LEU A 244 -17.38 7.28 7.61
N GLY A 245 -16.51 8.11 7.03
CA GLY A 245 -16.56 9.57 7.18
C GLY A 245 -16.34 10.04 8.63
N LEU A 246 -15.59 9.27 9.43
CA LEU A 246 -15.32 9.52 10.84
C LEU A 246 -13.89 10.02 11.08
N GLU A 247 -13.28 10.73 10.11
CA GLU A 247 -11.86 11.10 10.17
C GLU A 247 -11.57 11.98 11.39
N ARG A 248 -12.48 12.90 11.72
CA ARG A 248 -12.32 13.81 12.86
C ARG A 248 -12.27 13.04 14.19
N VAL A 249 -13.07 11.98 14.31
CA VAL A 249 -13.12 11.13 15.51
C VAL A 249 -11.87 10.25 15.60
N ALA A 250 -11.34 9.79 14.46
CA ALA A 250 -10.08 9.04 14.41
C ALA A 250 -8.86 9.90 14.73
N HIS A 251 -8.83 11.16 14.27
CA HIS A 251 -7.78 12.12 14.58
C HIS A 251 -7.77 12.52 16.06
N GLU A 252 -8.93 12.50 16.72
CA GLU A 252 -9.05 12.73 18.17
C GLU A 252 -8.74 11.48 19.01
N GLY A 253 -8.33 10.36 18.39
CA GLY A 253 -8.08 9.10 19.11
C GLY A 253 -9.36 8.52 19.72
N ARG A 254 -10.47 8.54 18.98
CA ARG A 254 -11.78 8.04 19.43
C ARG A 254 -12.46 7.10 18.44
N TYR A 255 -11.71 6.55 17.48
CA TYR A 255 -12.28 5.71 16.44
C TYR A 255 -12.74 4.34 16.96
N GLU A 256 -14.03 4.06 16.74
CA GLU A 256 -14.74 2.83 17.16
C GLU A 256 -14.87 1.77 16.06
N GLY A 257 -14.21 1.92 14.90
CA GLY A 257 -14.18 0.83 13.92
C GLY A 257 -13.08 -0.20 14.20
N SER A 258 -13.26 -1.39 13.64
CA SER A 258 -12.37 -2.54 13.78
C SER A 258 -11.72 -2.92 12.45
N SER A 259 -10.69 -2.16 12.04
CA SER A 259 -9.79 -2.62 10.98
C SER A 259 -9.06 -3.88 11.47
N LYS A 260 -9.01 -4.95 10.69
CA LYS A 260 -8.38 -6.20 11.11
C LYS A 260 -6.93 -6.27 10.61
N LEU A 261 -6.01 -6.69 11.49
CA LEU A 261 -4.65 -7.00 11.07
C LEU A 261 -4.62 -8.25 10.18
N ARG A 262 -3.78 -8.21 9.14
CA ARG A 262 -3.31 -9.40 8.43
C ARG A 262 -2.13 -10.02 9.19
N ASP A 263 -2.42 -10.53 10.38
CA ASP A 263 -1.45 -11.10 11.32
C ASP A 263 -0.59 -12.21 10.70
N GLY A 264 -1.21 -13.12 9.92
CA GLY A 264 -0.46 -14.15 9.20
C GLY A 264 0.62 -13.58 8.26
N LEU A 265 0.30 -12.51 7.53
CA LEU A 265 1.24 -11.83 6.64
C LEU A 265 2.31 -11.07 7.42
N LEU A 266 1.94 -10.36 8.48
CA LEU A 266 2.90 -9.68 9.38
C LEU A 266 3.92 -10.67 9.94
N LEU A 267 3.47 -11.81 10.50
CA LEU A 267 4.35 -12.85 11.02
C LEU A 267 5.29 -13.41 9.94
N LYS A 268 4.79 -13.57 8.71
CA LYS A 268 5.59 -14.02 7.56
C LYS A 268 6.67 -13.00 7.19
N LEU A 269 6.34 -11.71 7.14
CA LEU A 269 7.30 -10.63 6.89
C LEU A 269 8.35 -10.53 7.99
N LEU A 270 7.98 -10.69 9.27
CA LEU A 270 8.94 -10.69 10.38
C LEU A 270 9.97 -11.81 10.22
N ARG A 271 9.52 -13.03 9.85
CA ARG A 271 10.41 -14.16 9.58
C ARG A 271 11.28 -13.93 8.35
N LEU A 272 10.75 -13.32 7.30
CA LEU A 272 11.52 -12.93 6.11
C LEU A 272 12.59 -11.89 6.46
N ALA A 273 12.24 -10.86 7.22
CA ALA A 273 13.16 -9.84 7.71
C ALA A 273 14.33 -10.45 8.49
N ALA A 274 14.04 -11.35 9.43
CA ALA A 274 15.07 -12.07 10.18
C ALA A 274 15.96 -12.95 9.27
N SER A 275 15.37 -13.67 8.32
CA SER A 275 16.11 -14.49 7.33
C SER A 275 17.05 -13.64 6.47
N MET A 276 16.59 -12.46 6.03
CA MET A 276 17.39 -11.55 5.22
C MET A 276 18.51 -10.86 6.02
N ARG A 277 18.29 -10.54 7.31
CA ARG A 277 19.36 -10.05 8.21
C ARG A 277 20.50 -11.05 8.35
N LEU A 278 20.16 -12.32 8.58
CA LEU A 278 21.14 -13.39 8.80
C LEU A 278 21.98 -13.71 7.57
N LYS A 279 21.42 -13.56 6.36
CA LYS A 279 22.14 -13.80 5.10
C LYS A 279 23.17 -12.70 4.78
N GLY A 280 23.19 -11.60 5.54
CA GLY A 280 23.94 -10.38 5.18
C GLY A 280 23.39 -9.75 3.89
N PRO A 281 23.96 -8.64 3.39
CA PRO A 281 23.57 -8.08 2.11
C PRO A 281 23.89 -9.08 0.99
N CYS A 282 22.90 -9.91 0.63
CA CYS A 282 22.97 -10.78 -0.52
C CYS A 282 23.12 -9.91 -1.76
N ALA A 283 24.17 -10.15 -2.53
CA ALA A 283 24.52 -9.39 -3.71
C ALA A 283 23.34 -9.29 -4.70
N LYS A 284 23.01 -8.04 -5.05
CA LYS A 284 22.31 -7.60 -6.27
C LYS A 284 21.19 -8.52 -6.80
N LEU A 285 19.97 -8.27 -6.34
CA LEU A 285 18.85 -8.16 -7.27
C LEU A 285 18.77 -6.70 -7.72
N GLU A 286 19.63 -6.33 -8.68
CA GLU A 286 19.40 -5.13 -9.50
C GLU A 286 18.20 -5.44 -10.40
N VAL A 287 17.00 -5.25 -9.88
CA VAL A 287 15.89 -4.84 -10.74
C VAL A 287 16.03 -3.33 -10.80
N ASP A 288 16.36 -2.84 -11.99
CA ASP A 288 16.59 -1.44 -12.29
C ASP A 288 15.28 -0.65 -12.11
N LEU A 289 14.93 -0.35 -10.85
CA LEU A 289 13.98 0.68 -10.49
C LEU A 289 14.77 2.00 -10.51
N GLY A 290 15.18 2.40 -11.71
CA GLY A 290 15.80 3.71 -11.95
C GLY A 290 14.92 4.80 -11.33
N ALA A 291 15.59 5.68 -10.59
CA ALA A 291 15.02 6.87 -9.97
C ALA A 291 14.40 7.84 -11.00
#